data_AF-A0AAD5S0U7-F1
#
_entry.id   AF-A0AAD5S0U7-F1
#
_cell.length_a   1.000
_cell.length_b   1.000
_cell.length_c   1.000
_cell.angle_alpha   90.00
_cell.angle_beta   90.00
_cell.angle_gamma   90.00
#
_symmetry.space_group_name_H-M   'P 1'
#
loop_
_entity.id
_entity.type
_entity.pdbx_description
1 polymer ?
#
loop_
_entity_poly.entity_id
_entity_poly.type
_entity_poly.pdbx_seq_one_letter_code
_entity_poly.pdbx_strand_id
1 'polypeptide(L)'
;MMDLKTVSLTVIMFELTGTLEYIIPCMITLMAAKITGDAIVHGGIADHLIKYLLNKLPFLDPREEVEALEGLKAGSVGVRWGHGLSFFKSVEKVENVERALNDEQFSGFPIVTSGEERFVVGFVGREEVRAGLGRAYAGRILNPSTPVLFERAAHNRRRGS
;
A
#
# COMPACT_ATOMS: atom_id res chain seq x y z
N MET A 1 5.68 -22.70 19.27
CA MET A 1 4.66 -23.27 18.35
C MET A 1 5.31 -23.43 16.98
N MET A 2 5.09 -24.54 16.26
CA MET A 2 5.57 -24.66 14.88
C MET A 2 4.78 -23.69 13.99
N ASP A 3 5.48 -22.88 13.18
CA ASP A 3 4.84 -21.98 12.23
C ASP A 3 4.56 -22.68 10.89
N LEU A 4 3.69 -22.12 10.06
CA LEU A 4 3.37 -22.69 8.73
C LEU A 4 4.63 -22.91 7.89
N LYS A 5 5.64 -22.03 8.00
CA LYS A 5 6.95 -22.18 7.34
C LYS A 5 7.66 -23.49 7.71
N THR A 6 7.53 -23.94 8.96
CA THR A 6 8.13 -25.22 9.43
C THR A 6 7.28 -26.44 9.14
N VAL A 7 5.94 -26.31 9.16
CA VAL A 7 5.05 -27.41 8.82
C VAL A 7 5.15 -27.74 7.33
N SER A 8 5.18 -26.72 6.46
CA SER A 8 5.32 -26.94 5.01
C SER A 8 6.63 -27.62 4.64
N LEU A 9 7.76 -27.20 5.23
CA LEU A 9 9.06 -27.84 5.02
C LEU A 9 9.05 -29.32 5.45
N THR A 10 8.45 -29.61 6.61
CA THR A 10 8.31 -30.99 7.11
C THR A 10 7.50 -31.85 6.15
N VAL A 11 6.39 -31.32 5.61
CA VAL A 11 5.52 -32.02 4.65
C VAL A 11 6.25 -32.25 3.32
N ILE A 12 7.00 -31.27 2.82
CA ILE A 12 7.80 -31.42 1.60
C ILE A 12 8.84 -32.53 1.77
N MET A 13 9.57 -32.55 2.89
CA MET A 13 10.55 -33.59 3.18
C MET A 13 9.92 -34.98 3.29
N PHE A 14 8.74 -35.08 3.92
CA PHE A 14 7.97 -36.32 4.01
C PHE A 14 7.54 -36.81 2.61
N GLU A 15 6.95 -35.94 1.79
CA GLU A 15 6.48 -36.28 0.44
C GLU A 15 7.63 -36.78 -0.45
N LEU A 16 8.79 -36.12 -0.39
CA LEU A 16 9.98 -36.51 -1.16
C LEU A 16 10.58 -37.85 -0.73
N THR A 17 10.44 -38.22 0.54
CA THR A 17 11.00 -39.47 1.10
C THR A 17 10.00 -40.63 0.99
N GLY A 18 8.70 -40.35 0.81
CA GLY A 18 7.66 -41.34 0.53
C GLY A 18 7.42 -42.38 1.64
N THR A 19 7.95 -42.16 2.85
CA THR A 19 7.91 -43.14 3.96
C THR A 19 7.47 -42.46 5.26
N LEU A 20 6.36 -42.91 5.85
CA LEU A 20 5.75 -42.31 7.05
C LEU A 20 6.56 -42.53 8.34
N GLU A 21 7.39 -43.56 8.38
CA GLU A 21 8.19 -43.91 9.56
C GLU A 21 9.19 -42.81 9.94
N TYR A 22 9.59 -41.96 9.00
CA TYR A 22 10.54 -40.88 9.25
C TYR A 22 9.90 -39.55 9.65
N ILE A 23 8.57 -39.49 9.80
CA ILE A 23 7.88 -38.22 10.11
C ILE A 23 8.20 -37.71 11.52
N ILE A 24 8.20 -38.60 12.52
CA ILE A 24 8.44 -38.22 13.93
C ILE A 24 9.91 -37.81 14.14
N PRO A 25 10.91 -38.58 13.69
CA PRO A 25 12.31 -38.16 13.80
C PRO A 25 12.58 -36.82 13.09
N CYS A 26 12.03 -36.62 11.88
CA CYS A 26 12.23 -35.41 11.11
C CYS A 26 11.63 -34.16 11.79
N MET A 27 10.44 -34.29 12.38
CA MET A 27 9.83 -33.20 13.16
C MET A 27 10.69 -32.78 14.36
N ILE A 28 11.28 -33.73 15.08
CA ILE A 28 12.16 -33.43 16.23
C ILE A 28 13.42 -32.70 15.76
N THR A 29 14.06 -33.18 14.69
CA THR A 29 15.25 -32.54 14.14
C THR A 29 14.97 -31.11 13.66
N LEU A 30 13.85 -30.89 12.96
CA LEU A 30 13.45 -29.56 12.48
C LEU A 30 13.10 -28.61 13.64
N MET A 31 12.46 -29.11 14.71
CA MET A 31 12.24 -28.31 15.92
C MET A 31 13.54 -27.88 16.58
N ALA A 32 14.47 -28.82 16.77
CA ALA A 32 15.76 -28.52 17.38
C ALA A 32 16.54 -27.49 16.54
N ALA A 33 16.59 -27.69 15.22
CA ALA A 33 17.23 -26.75 14.31
C ALA A 33 16.58 -25.35 14.36
N LYS A 34 15.25 -25.27 14.42
CA LYS A 34 14.54 -23.99 14.56
C LYS A 34 14.89 -23.31 15.88
N ILE A 35 14.79 -24.01 17.01
CA ILE A 35 15.05 -23.44 18.33
C ILE A 35 16.50 -22.93 18.42
N THR A 36 17.46 -23.72 17.96
CA THR A 36 18.86 -23.31 17.94
C THR A 36 19.11 -22.15 16.99
N GLY A 37 18.49 -22.15 15.81
CA GLY A 37 18.59 -21.05 14.84
C GLY A 37 18.03 -19.74 15.40
N ASP A 38 16.81 -19.78 15.93
CA ASP A 38 16.12 -18.63 16.54
C ASP A 38 16.90 -18.10 17.77
N ALA A 39 17.61 -18.97 18.50
CA ALA A 39 18.43 -18.57 19.64
C ALA A 39 19.74 -17.85 19.25
N ILE A 40 20.29 -18.12 18.07
CA ILE A 40 21.54 -17.51 17.61
C ILE A 40 21.27 -16.24 16.79
N VAL A 41 20.27 -16.28 15.90
CA VAL A 41 19.94 -15.20 14.98
C VAL A 41 18.43 -14.95 15.02
N HIS A 42 18.04 -13.71 15.29
CA HIS A 42 16.64 -13.31 15.31
C HIS A 42 16.14 -13.08 13.88
N GLY A 43 15.21 -13.89 13.41
CA GLY A 43 14.58 -13.75 12.10
C GLY A 43 15.17 -14.64 11.00
N GLY A 44 14.36 -14.95 9.98
CA GLY A 44 14.78 -15.83 8.89
C GLY A 44 15.78 -15.17 7.94
N ILE A 45 16.47 -15.98 7.13
CA ILE A 45 17.38 -15.49 6.08
C ILE A 45 16.62 -14.60 5.09
N ALA A 46 15.37 -14.93 4.76
CA ALA A 46 14.52 -14.13 3.90
C ALA A 46 14.21 -12.74 4.50
N ASP A 47 13.95 -12.68 5.81
CA ASP A 47 13.64 -11.44 6.50
C ASP A 47 14.89 -10.54 6.56
N HIS A 48 16.07 -11.14 6.81
CA HIS A 48 17.35 -10.45 6.70
C HIS A 48 17.68 -9.99 5.28
N LEU A 49 17.33 -10.78 4.26
CA LEU A 49 17.54 -10.42 2.86
C LEU A 49 16.67 -9.21 2.48
N ILE A 50 15.41 -9.20 2.92
CA ILE A 50 14.53 -8.05 2.73
C ILE A 50 15.11 -6.82 3.42
N LYS A 51 15.53 -6.99 4.68
CA LYS A 51 16.06 -5.89 5.50
C LYS A 51 17.42 -5.35 5.07
N TYR A 52 18.29 -6.17 4.46
CA TYR A 52 19.67 -5.78 4.12
C TYR A 52 19.89 -5.56 2.62
N LEU A 53 19.32 -6.41 1.76
CA LEU A 53 19.50 -6.33 0.31
C LEU A 53 18.44 -5.46 -0.36
N LEU A 54 17.22 -5.41 0.20
CA LEU A 54 16.05 -4.74 -0.38
C LEU A 54 15.60 -3.54 0.47
N ASN A 55 16.57 -2.76 0.97
CA ASN A 55 16.47 -1.55 1.85
C ASN A 55 15.40 -0.49 1.49
N LYS A 56 14.55 -0.70 0.50
CA LYS A 56 13.52 0.22 0.01
C LYS A 56 12.15 -0.40 -0.24
N LEU A 57 11.93 -1.68 0.09
CA LEU A 57 10.59 -2.26 0.03
C LEU A 57 9.93 -2.12 1.40
N PRO A 58 8.84 -1.34 1.54
CA PRO A 58 8.08 -1.27 2.77
C PRO A 58 7.39 -2.62 2.98
N PHE A 59 8.07 -3.54 3.65
CA PHE A 59 7.51 -4.83 4.05
C PHE A 59 6.85 -4.66 5.42
N LEU A 60 5.54 -4.90 5.46
CA LEU A 60 4.74 -4.87 6.67
C LEU A 60 4.73 -6.28 7.28
N ASP A 61 5.46 -6.50 8.38
CA ASP A 61 5.40 -7.78 9.11
C ASP A 61 4.20 -7.77 10.08
N PRO A 62 3.20 -8.66 9.90
CA PRO A 62 2.01 -8.67 10.74
C PRO A 62 2.27 -9.02 12.22
N ARG A 63 3.44 -9.58 12.55
CA ARG A 63 3.75 -10.07 13.91
C ARG A 63 4.59 -9.09 14.72
N GLU A 64 5.58 -8.44 14.12
CA GLU A 64 6.42 -7.45 14.82
C GLU A 64 5.69 -6.11 15.02
N GLU A 65 4.73 -5.78 14.15
CA GLU A 65 4.04 -4.49 14.23
C GLU A 65 2.91 -4.42 15.25
N VAL A 66 2.27 -5.53 15.65
CA VAL A 66 1.15 -5.44 16.62
C VAL A 66 1.64 -4.88 17.96
N GLU A 67 2.81 -5.33 18.42
CA GLU A 67 3.43 -4.81 19.66
C GLU A 67 3.93 -3.36 19.51
N ALA A 68 4.40 -2.97 18.31
CA ALA A 68 4.90 -1.61 18.04
C ALA A 68 3.79 -0.59 17.74
N LEU A 69 2.64 -1.04 17.24
CA LEU A 69 1.48 -0.22 16.91
C LEU A 69 0.47 -0.12 18.06
N GLU A 70 0.60 -0.95 19.09
CA GLU A 70 -0.19 -0.87 20.31
C GLU A 70 0.00 0.50 21.00
N GLY A 71 -1.02 1.36 20.88
CA GLY A 71 -1.03 2.71 21.44
C GLY A 71 -0.78 3.83 20.43
N LEU A 72 -0.34 3.52 19.20
CA LEU A 72 -0.25 4.51 18.12
C LEU A 72 -1.64 4.76 17.52
N LYS A 73 -2.10 6.00 17.59
CA LYS A 73 -3.34 6.41 16.91
C LYS A 73 -3.05 6.57 15.42
N ALA A 74 -4.02 6.30 14.55
CA ALA A 74 -3.85 6.53 13.10
C ALA A 74 -3.38 7.98 12.77
N GLY A 75 -3.74 8.96 13.61
CA GLY A 75 -3.30 10.36 13.47
C GLY A 75 -1.84 10.67 13.84
N SER A 76 -1.07 9.70 14.36
CA SER A 76 0.38 9.83 14.57
C SER A 76 1.21 9.26 13.40
N VAL A 77 0.60 8.48 12.51
CA VAL A 77 1.26 7.88 11.33
C VAL A 77 0.82 8.56 10.02
N GLY A 78 -0.39 9.11 9.97
CA GLY A 78 -0.88 9.88 8.82
C GLY A 78 -0.27 11.29 8.74
N VAL A 79 -0.07 11.78 7.50
CA VAL A 79 0.25 13.20 7.26
C VAL A 79 -0.90 14.04 7.80
N ARG A 80 -0.59 14.92 8.77
CA ARG A 80 -1.58 15.77 9.41
C ARG A 80 -2.12 16.81 8.42
N TRP A 81 -3.42 17.06 8.49
CA TRP A 81 -4.08 18.18 7.82
C TRP A 81 -3.31 19.48 8.09
N GLY A 82 -2.92 20.21 7.04
CA GLY A 82 -2.17 21.47 7.14
C GLY A 82 -0.65 21.34 7.08
N HIS A 83 -0.07 20.15 7.16
CA HIS A 83 1.37 19.91 7.00
C HIS A 83 1.67 19.17 5.69
N GLY A 84 1.47 19.86 4.56
CA GLY A 84 1.87 19.36 3.24
C GLY A 84 0.89 18.41 2.56
N LEU A 85 -0.37 18.34 3.00
CA LEU A 85 -1.42 17.62 2.26
C LEU A 85 -2.11 18.55 1.28
N SER A 86 -1.91 18.32 -0.02
CA SER A 86 -2.63 19.04 -1.06
C SER A 86 -3.89 18.30 -1.46
N PHE A 87 -4.94 19.06 -1.68
CA PHE A 87 -6.27 18.59 -1.98
C PHE A 87 -6.87 19.42 -3.09
N PHE A 88 -7.84 18.85 -3.80
CA PHE A 88 -8.59 19.58 -4.82
C PHE A 88 -10.01 19.81 -4.35
N LYS A 89 -10.54 21.00 -4.61
CA LYS A 89 -11.99 21.22 -4.46
C LYS A 89 -12.73 20.46 -5.55
N SER A 90 -14.02 20.16 -5.33
CA SER A 90 -14.90 19.58 -6.36
C SER A 90 -14.86 20.39 -7.67
N VAL A 91 -14.69 21.71 -7.56
CA VAL A 91 -14.38 22.60 -8.68
C VAL A 91 -13.06 23.31 -8.39
N GLU A 92 -12.03 23.02 -9.16
CA GLU A 92 -10.68 23.57 -8.99
C GLU A 92 -10.21 24.30 -10.26
N LYS A 93 -9.21 25.17 -10.19
CA LYS A 93 -8.64 25.80 -11.40
C LYS A 93 -7.57 24.93 -12.05
N VAL A 94 -7.50 24.94 -13.39
CA VAL A 94 -6.43 24.23 -14.14
C VAL A 94 -5.04 24.60 -13.61
N GLU A 95 -4.78 25.89 -13.37
CA GLU A 95 -3.50 26.36 -12.83
C GLU A 95 -3.12 25.69 -11.50
N ASN A 96 -4.07 25.57 -10.58
CA ASN A 96 -3.84 24.96 -9.26
C ASN A 96 -3.57 23.45 -9.39
N VAL A 97 -4.28 22.78 -10.30
CA VAL A 97 -4.10 21.35 -10.58
C VAL A 97 -2.73 21.10 -11.21
N GLU A 98 -2.33 21.89 -12.20
CA GLU A 98 -1.02 21.79 -12.85
C GLU A 98 0.12 22.05 -11.86
N ARG A 99 -0.04 23.08 -11.03
CA ARG A 99 0.93 23.39 -9.98
C ARG A 99 1.09 22.23 -9.01
N ALA A 100 0.01 21.65 -8.51
CA ALA A 100 0.08 20.49 -7.62
C ALA A 100 0.68 19.24 -8.30
N LEU A 101 0.46 19.05 -9.61
CA LEU A 101 1.06 17.95 -10.36
C LEU A 101 2.57 18.12 -10.59
N ASN A 102 3.06 19.36 -10.61
CA ASN A 102 4.47 19.70 -10.87
C ASN A 102 5.28 19.86 -9.58
N ASP A 103 4.72 20.54 -8.58
CA ASP A 103 5.43 20.93 -7.35
C ASP A 103 5.50 19.77 -6.34
N GLU A 104 4.62 18.77 -6.45
CA GLU A 104 4.46 17.74 -5.43
C GLU A 104 4.74 16.32 -5.96
N GLN A 105 5.06 15.38 -5.06
CA GLN A 105 5.36 13.99 -5.40
C GLN A 105 4.33 12.98 -4.84
N PHE A 106 3.11 13.43 -4.54
CA PHE A 106 2.04 12.53 -4.06
C PHE A 106 1.41 11.68 -5.16
N SER A 107 1.16 10.40 -4.90
CA SER A 107 0.54 9.46 -5.85
C SER A 107 -0.91 9.83 -6.22
N GLY A 108 -1.57 10.68 -5.45
CA GLY A 108 -2.89 11.21 -5.75
C GLY A 108 -3.32 12.25 -4.72
N PHE A 109 -4.53 12.77 -4.91
CA PHE A 109 -5.06 13.91 -4.17
C PHE A 109 -6.48 13.62 -3.67
N PRO A 110 -6.77 13.88 -2.38
CA PRO A 110 -8.15 13.85 -1.89
C PRO A 110 -8.96 15.01 -2.50
N ILE A 111 -10.21 14.73 -2.84
CA ILE A 111 -11.18 15.71 -3.33
C ILE A 111 -12.07 16.13 -2.18
N VAL A 112 -12.21 17.45 -1.97
CA VAL A 112 -13.03 18.04 -0.92
C VAL A 112 -14.18 18.87 -1.48
N THR A 113 -15.27 18.98 -0.73
CA THR A 113 -16.40 19.84 -1.07
C THR A 113 -15.98 21.31 -1.19
N SER A 114 -16.58 22.03 -2.16
CA SER A 114 -16.29 23.45 -2.42
C SER A 114 -17.02 24.43 -1.48
N GLY A 115 -17.86 23.94 -0.57
CA GLY A 115 -18.61 24.74 0.42
C GLY A 115 -17.79 25.15 1.66
N GLU A 116 -18.42 25.82 2.62
CA GLU A 116 -17.77 26.23 3.87
C GLU A 116 -17.34 25.03 4.72
N GLU A 117 -18.11 23.94 4.67
CA GLU A 117 -17.74 22.68 5.31
C GLU A 117 -16.86 21.83 4.38
N ARG A 118 -15.63 21.55 4.83
CA ARG A 118 -14.64 20.78 4.08
C ARG A 118 -14.76 19.31 4.43
N PHE A 119 -15.59 18.59 3.69
CA PHE A 119 -15.65 17.13 3.74
C PHE A 119 -14.89 16.52 2.57
N VAL A 120 -14.20 15.40 2.83
CA VAL A 120 -13.57 14.58 1.78
C VAL A 120 -14.67 13.81 1.07
N VAL A 121 -14.81 14.05 -0.23
CA VAL A 121 -15.81 13.44 -1.11
C VAL A 121 -15.21 12.22 -1.85
N GLY A 122 -13.90 12.24 -2.10
CA GLY A 122 -13.23 11.16 -2.81
C GLY A 122 -11.72 11.31 -2.89
N PHE A 123 -11.09 10.49 -3.73
CA PHE A 123 -9.67 10.50 -4.02
C PHE A 123 -9.46 10.32 -5.52
N VAL A 124 -8.50 11.04 -6.09
CA VAL A 124 -8.13 10.92 -7.50
C VAL A 124 -6.63 10.64 -7.64
N GLY A 125 -6.29 9.68 -8.48
CA GLY A 125 -4.89 9.33 -8.75
C GLY A 125 -4.21 10.38 -9.62
N ARG A 126 -2.92 10.63 -9.40
CA ARG A 126 -2.11 11.56 -10.22
C ARG A 126 -2.20 11.27 -11.72
N GLU A 127 -2.09 9.99 -12.08
CA GLU A 127 -2.13 9.54 -13.47
C GLU A 127 -3.51 9.74 -14.10
N GLU A 128 -4.59 9.64 -13.32
CA GLU A 128 -5.95 9.93 -13.80
C GLU A 128 -6.13 11.42 -14.09
N VAL A 129 -5.62 12.29 -13.21
CA VAL A 129 -5.64 13.74 -13.42
C VAL A 129 -4.83 14.12 -14.65
N ARG A 130 -3.60 13.58 -14.80
CA ARG A 130 -2.75 13.81 -15.98
C ARG A 130 -3.42 13.35 -17.27
N ALA A 131 -4.01 12.16 -17.26
CA ALA A 131 -4.72 11.64 -18.42
C ALA A 131 -5.94 12.50 -18.77
N GLY A 132 -6.71 12.95 -17.77
CA GLY A 132 -7.85 13.85 -17.96
C GLY A 132 -7.43 15.20 -18.55
N LEU A 133 -6.38 15.80 -18.00
CA LEU A 133 -5.85 17.08 -18.47
C LEU A 133 -5.26 16.97 -19.88
N GLY A 134 -4.53 15.90 -20.18
CA GLY A 134 -4.01 15.63 -21.52
C GLY A 134 -5.12 15.50 -22.58
N ARG A 135 -6.23 14.83 -22.25
CA ARG A 135 -7.41 14.77 -23.13
C ARG A 135 -8.05 16.13 -23.34
N ALA A 136 -8.11 16.95 -22.29
CA ALA A 136 -8.70 18.29 -22.36
C ALA A 136 -7.86 19.25 -23.22
N TYR A 137 -6.53 19.17 -23.15
CA TYR A 137 -5.62 19.92 -24.02
C TYR A 137 -5.65 19.46 -25.48
N ALA A 138 -5.84 18.16 -25.72
CA ALA A 138 -5.97 17.64 -27.09
C ALA A 138 -7.22 18.17 -27.81
N GLY A 139 -8.28 18.52 -27.06
CA GLY A 139 -9.52 19.05 -27.62
C GLY A 139 -9.60 20.57 -27.72
N ARG A 140 -8.77 21.33 -27.00
CA ARG A 140 -8.83 22.80 -26.93
C ARG A 140 -7.62 23.40 -26.22
N ILE A 141 -7.33 24.67 -26.50
CA ILE A 141 -6.41 25.48 -25.68
C ILE A 141 -7.14 25.82 -24.37
N LEU A 142 -6.61 25.37 -23.23
CA LEU A 142 -7.16 25.68 -21.91
C LEU A 142 -6.51 26.96 -21.37
N ASN A 143 -7.32 27.85 -20.81
CA ASN A 143 -6.82 28.98 -20.04
C ASN A 143 -6.52 28.53 -18.60
N PRO A 144 -5.47 29.04 -17.94
CA PRO A 144 -5.17 28.75 -16.53
C PRO A 144 -6.36 28.93 -15.55
N SER A 145 -7.25 29.88 -15.84
CA SER A 145 -8.45 30.16 -15.03
C SER A 145 -9.63 29.22 -15.31
N THR A 146 -9.48 28.25 -16.22
CA THR A 146 -10.56 27.32 -16.58
C THR A 146 -10.92 26.43 -15.37
N PRO A 147 -12.20 26.28 -15.02
CA PRO A 147 -12.61 25.39 -13.94
C PRO A 147 -12.54 23.92 -14.39
N VAL A 148 -11.98 23.08 -13.52
CA VAL A 148 -11.91 21.62 -13.56
C VAL A 148 -12.92 21.08 -12.58
N LEU A 149 -13.91 20.34 -13.08
CA LEU A 149 -14.91 19.66 -12.26
C LEU A 149 -14.47 18.22 -12.01
N PHE A 150 -14.33 17.86 -10.74
CA PHE A 150 -14.12 16.48 -10.31
C PHE A 150 -15.47 15.87 -9.95
N GLU A 151 -16.02 15.09 -10.87
CA GLU A 151 -17.24 14.34 -10.65
C GLU A 151 -16.93 12.85 -10.56
N ARG A 152 -17.73 12.13 -9.76
CA ARG A 152 -17.65 10.67 -9.73
C ARG A 152 -18.01 10.17 -11.12
N ALA A 153 -17.09 9.43 -11.75
CA ALA A 153 -17.38 8.77 -13.01
C ALA A 153 -18.67 7.95 -12.86
N ALA A 154 -19.71 8.33 -13.61
CA ALA A 154 -20.97 7.60 -13.61
C ALA A 154 -20.62 6.14 -13.92
N HIS A 155 -20.89 5.25 -12.95
CA HIS A 155 -20.70 3.82 -13.12
C HIS A 155 -21.64 3.41 -14.25
N ASN A 156 -21.08 3.33 -15.46
CA ASN A 156 -21.82 2.98 -16.66
C ASN A 156 -22.16 1.49 -16.54
N ARG A 157 -23.26 1.20 -15.82
CA ARG A 157 -23.97 -0.07 -15.92
C ARG A 157 -24.41 -0.16 -17.37
N ARG A 158 -23.56 -0.77 -18.19
CA ARG A 158 -23.99 -1.44 -19.40
C ARG A 158 -25.05 -2.46 -18.99
N ARG A 159 -26.31 -2.04 -19.01
CA ARG A 159 -27.44 -2.95 -19.12
C ARG A 159 -27.33 -3.55 -20.50
N GLY A 160 -26.70 -4.71 -20.57
CA GLY A 160 -27.06 -5.69 -21.59
C GLY A 160 -28.46 -6.19 -21.25
N SER A 161 -29.40 -5.96 -22.16
CA SER A 161 -30.53 -6.82 -22.45
C SER A 161 -30.92 -6.62 -23.90
#